data_AF-A0A2C9JWN4-F1
#
_entry.id   AF-A0A2C9JWN4-F1
#
_cell.length_a   1.000
_cell.length_b   1.000
_cell.length_c   1.000
_cell.angle_alpha   90.00
_cell.angle_beta   90.00
_cell.angle_gamma   90.00
#
_symmetry.space_group_name_H-M   'P 1'
#
loop_
_entity.id
_entity.type
_entity.pdbx_description
1 polymer ?
#
loop_
_entity_poly.entity_id
_entity_poly.type
_entity_poly.pdbx_seq_one_letter_code
_entity_poly.pdbx_strand_id
1 'polypeptide(L)'
;MFKTELTMLISSNILNKGLLDGVQKVLLGYDLSFWLNSILAMDAMTYLSNGRLGLPLDRLLQIDIDDMFVGHTGIRTLASDAEEMLNSQNRIRTLIPNFRYFLGFSGGMYMNGTEAEKAGDKRIVELGKDFVWFNHMFRHEQPHAMNYTSLKASIQKNVQFAATHGMEVIREYMVTPHHSGIYPVIESLYDYWTESKVLCTSTDMYPRNLPQWARRGFIHRGIMVVPRQTCRLFTRTIKYENYPGGKTELDRSIFGGYLFKVFLTTPFMIFMTHMSNYANDRLAIYAFDNVLQFVSNWTNLRLLALPPVEMARRYFQMYTQEINAVWTNPCDYDKHREIWPMSKSCTKLPSFIIVGPQKTGTTALLRFLQAHPMLLGSKPDPVHFEEIQFFLTKNYQNGLDWYQDHFPKPSHPRQILFEKSANYFDNELTPKRMYALLPQVKIVILLCEPAKRAYSWYHNMLFHNDTVAMNYTFFEIVSAPDSSPKFLKDVRNRCLRPGMYAVHLSRWLQYFPKEQILLIDSDRLDNDPATVLRDLQMFVDVEPVIDYSTILEFNVDKGYFCLKESGCLSSNKGRKYAPMDPVSRSFLTSYYRDHNLNLKTLLNNIGHPFPTWLEKIEES
;
A
#
# COMPACT_ATOMS: atom_id res chain seq x y z
N MET A 1 7.91 30.91 3.80
CA MET A 1 9.07 30.13 3.32
C MET A 1 10.12 31.04 2.70
N PHE A 2 9.78 32.16 2.06
CA PHE A 2 10.77 33.07 1.47
C PHE A 2 11.58 33.86 2.53
N LYS A 3 12.90 34.07 2.31
CA LYS A 3 13.85 34.64 3.30
C LYS A 3 14.08 36.16 3.19
N THR A 4 13.78 36.78 2.06
CA THR A 4 14.14 38.18 1.78
C THR A 4 12.93 39.10 1.64
N GLU A 5 13.02 40.30 2.22
CA GLU A 5 12.23 41.46 1.78
C GLU A 5 12.88 42.01 0.49
N LEU A 6 12.53 41.44 -0.65
CA LEU A 6 12.96 41.98 -1.94
C LEU A 6 11.92 42.97 -2.43
N THR A 7 12.18 44.25 -2.13
CA THR A 7 11.33 45.39 -2.50
C THR A 7 11.26 45.66 -4.00
N MET A 8 12.06 45.00 -4.84
CA MET A 8 12.14 45.33 -6.27
C MET A 8 12.72 44.17 -7.07
N LEU A 9 11.89 43.20 -7.47
CA LEU A 9 12.11 42.36 -8.66
C LEU A 9 10.80 41.67 -9.04
N ILE A 10 10.00 42.38 -9.85
CA ILE A 10 9.03 41.90 -10.84
C ILE A 10 8.44 40.50 -10.57
N SER A 11 7.69 40.36 -9.48
CA SER A 11 6.57 39.42 -9.46
C SER A 11 5.36 40.27 -9.10
N SER A 12 4.46 40.46 -10.06
CA SER A 12 3.21 41.21 -9.91
C SER A 12 2.22 40.42 -9.06
N ASN A 13 2.61 40.09 -7.83
CA ASN A 13 1.75 39.35 -6.93
C ASN A 13 0.88 40.32 -6.15
N ILE A 14 -0.43 40.14 -6.26
CA ILE A 14 -1.40 41.03 -5.66
C ILE A 14 -2.18 40.24 -4.61
N LEU A 15 -2.10 40.68 -3.36
CA LEU A 15 -2.99 40.23 -2.31
C LEU A 15 -4.30 41.01 -2.41
N ASN A 16 -5.38 40.32 -2.78
CA ASN A 16 -6.72 40.84 -2.65
C ASN A 16 -7.31 40.35 -1.31
N LYS A 17 -7.62 41.30 -0.42
CA LYS A 17 -8.18 41.01 0.91
C LYS A 17 -9.67 40.60 0.90
N GLY A 18 -10.30 40.53 -0.28
CA GLY A 18 -11.71 40.16 -0.42
C GLY A 18 -12.67 41.26 0.04
N LEU A 19 -12.25 42.54 -0.03
CA LEU A 19 -13.07 43.67 0.46
C LEU A 19 -14.39 43.86 -0.31
N LEU A 20 -14.52 43.28 -1.51
CA LEU A 20 -15.69 43.43 -2.39
C LEU A 20 -16.62 42.20 -2.35
N ASP A 21 -16.07 40.99 -2.31
CA ASP A 21 -16.83 39.72 -2.46
C ASP A 21 -16.68 38.77 -1.25
N GLY A 22 -15.93 39.18 -0.22
CA GLY A 22 -15.62 38.37 0.96
C GLY A 22 -14.58 37.27 0.71
N VAL A 23 -13.97 37.19 -0.48
CA VAL A 23 -13.04 36.12 -0.84
C VAL A 23 -11.61 36.64 -0.94
N GLN A 24 -10.75 36.19 -0.03
CA GLN A 24 -9.31 36.47 -0.08
C GLN A 24 -8.65 35.72 -1.25
N LYS A 25 -7.79 36.41 -1.99
CA LYS A 25 -7.09 35.85 -3.17
C LYS A 25 -5.64 36.34 -3.18
N VAL A 26 -4.73 35.47 -3.61
CA VAL A 26 -3.37 35.87 -4.00
C VAL A 26 -3.22 35.58 -5.48
N LEU A 27 -2.96 36.64 -6.26
CA LEU A 27 -2.69 36.52 -7.70
C LEU A 27 -1.20 36.35 -7.90
N LEU A 28 -0.78 35.35 -8.67
CA LEU A 28 0.62 35.13 -9.04
C LEU A 28 0.84 35.54 -10.49
N GLY A 29 1.76 36.48 -10.72
CA GLY A 29 1.96 37.13 -12.03
C GLY A 29 2.68 36.29 -13.09
N TYR A 30 3.08 35.06 -12.78
CA TYR A 30 3.80 34.16 -13.67
C TYR A 30 3.52 32.70 -13.28
N ASP A 31 3.89 31.74 -14.13
CA ASP A 31 3.68 30.32 -13.84
C ASP A 31 4.59 29.78 -12.70
N LEU A 32 4.34 28.54 -12.30
CA LEU A 32 5.14 27.83 -11.28
C LEU A 32 6.44 27.23 -11.85
N SER A 33 6.77 27.44 -13.12
CA SER A 33 8.07 27.05 -13.68
C SER A 33 9.17 27.95 -13.12
N PHE A 34 8.85 29.23 -12.85
CA PHE A 34 9.71 30.12 -12.11
C PHE A 34 9.73 29.77 -10.62
N TRP A 35 10.92 29.55 -10.07
CA TRP A 35 11.10 29.00 -8.74
C TRP A 35 10.60 29.91 -7.62
N LEU A 36 10.74 31.23 -7.79
CA LEU A 36 10.26 32.21 -6.80
C LEU A 36 8.74 32.12 -6.66
N ASN A 37 8.04 31.97 -7.79
CA ASN A 37 6.59 31.76 -7.80
C ASN A 37 6.19 30.44 -7.16
N SER A 38 7.03 29.40 -7.23
CA SER A 38 6.78 28.16 -6.49
C SER A 38 6.81 28.39 -4.98
N ILE A 39 7.77 29.16 -4.46
CA ILE A 39 7.84 29.51 -3.03
C ILE A 39 6.63 30.35 -2.63
N LEU A 40 6.31 31.39 -3.40
CA LEU A 40 5.20 32.29 -3.14
C LEU A 40 3.85 31.58 -3.20
N ALA A 41 3.68 30.60 -4.09
CA ALA A 41 2.49 29.77 -4.13
C ALA A 41 2.33 28.96 -2.83
N MET A 42 3.41 28.38 -2.31
CA MET A 42 3.38 27.66 -1.02
C MET A 42 3.04 28.60 0.15
N ASP A 43 3.61 29.81 0.15
CA ASP A 43 3.32 30.83 1.16
C ASP A 43 1.88 31.35 1.06
N ALA A 44 1.36 31.54 -0.16
CA ALA A 44 -0.02 31.92 -0.42
C ALA A 44 -1.00 30.83 0.04
N MET A 45 -0.73 29.55 -0.25
CA MET A 45 -1.56 28.44 0.24
C MET A 45 -1.56 28.38 1.77
N THR A 46 -0.40 28.56 2.39
CA THR A 46 -0.28 28.61 3.85
C THR A 46 -1.09 29.78 4.41
N TYR A 47 -0.95 30.97 3.85
CA TYR A 47 -1.66 32.18 4.27
C TYR A 47 -3.17 32.05 4.12
N LEU A 48 -3.66 31.71 2.92
CA LEU A 48 -5.09 31.62 2.61
C LEU A 48 -5.79 30.48 3.36
N SER A 49 -5.05 29.45 3.76
CA SER A 49 -5.59 28.33 4.56
C SER A 49 -5.47 28.54 6.07
N ASN A 50 -5.01 29.72 6.53
CA ASN A 50 -4.66 29.97 7.94
C ASN A 50 -3.74 28.89 8.52
N GLY A 51 -2.75 28.48 7.73
CA GLY A 51 -1.74 27.48 8.08
C GLY A 51 -2.15 26.01 7.86
N ARG A 52 -3.42 25.70 7.56
CA ARG A 52 -3.91 24.31 7.47
C ARG A 52 -3.24 23.50 6.35
N LEU A 53 -2.88 24.14 5.25
CA LEU A 53 -2.18 23.52 4.12
C LEU A 53 -0.66 23.80 4.13
N GLY A 54 -0.17 24.46 5.19
CA GLY A 54 1.24 24.79 5.32
C GLY A 54 2.08 23.55 5.65
N LEU A 55 3.21 23.39 4.96
CA LEU A 55 4.22 22.41 5.34
C LEU A 55 5.08 22.97 6.49
N PRO A 56 5.61 22.10 7.38
CA PRO A 56 6.63 22.51 8.35
C PRO A 56 7.81 23.21 7.67
N LEU A 57 8.56 24.06 8.37
CA LEU A 57 9.80 24.65 7.83
C LEU A 57 11.00 23.69 7.94
N ASP A 58 10.92 22.70 8.82
CA ASP A 58 11.97 21.71 8.99
C ASP A 58 12.01 20.73 7.80
N ARG A 59 13.22 20.39 7.37
CA ARG A 59 13.51 19.42 6.30
C ARG A 59 14.49 18.40 6.86
N LEU A 60 14.02 17.16 7.02
CA LEU A 60 14.87 16.04 7.43
C LEU A 60 15.61 15.52 6.20
N LEU A 61 16.94 15.51 6.25
CA LEU A 61 17.79 15.14 5.11
C LEU A 61 18.75 14.02 5.49
N GLN A 62 18.73 12.95 4.69
CA GLN A 62 19.77 11.93 4.63
C GLN A 62 20.19 11.74 3.17
N ILE A 63 21.47 11.50 2.93
CA ILE A 63 22.01 11.20 1.61
C ILE A 63 22.74 9.87 1.71
N ASP A 64 22.18 8.87 1.03
CA ASP A 64 22.73 7.52 0.95
C ASP A 64 23.58 7.39 -0.31
N ILE A 65 24.81 6.90 -0.13
CA ILE A 65 25.76 6.54 -1.17
C ILE A 65 25.83 5.01 -1.17
N ASP A 66 24.96 4.40 -1.97
CA ASP A 66 24.96 2.97 -2.18
C ASP A 66 26.18 2.56 -3.03
N ASP A 67 26.41 1.25 -3.18
CA ASP A 67 27.40 0.69 -4.09
C ASP A 67 28.87 1.04 -3.76
N MET A 68 29.21 1.34 -2.50
CA MET A 68 30.61 1.51 -2.11
C MET A 68 31.39 0.22 -2.38
N PHE A 69 32.51 0.37 -3.10
CA PHE A 69 33.35 -0.67 -3.69
C PHE A 69 32.76 -1.42 -4.88
N VAL A 70 31.56 -1.08 -5.36
CA VAL A 70 30.91 -1.77 -6.48
C VAL A 70 31.04 -0.95 -7.76
N GLY A 71 31.53 -1.57 -8.84
CA GLY A 71 31.70 -0.91 -10.13
C GLY A 71 32.83 -1.52 -10.95
N HIS A 72 32.75 -1.37 -12.27
CA HIS A 72 33.82 -1.77 -13.18
C HIS A 72 34.96 -0.75 -13.18
N THR A 73 36.12 -1.15 -13.67
CA THR A 73 37.31 -0.29 -13.82
C THR A 73 36.98 0.98 -14.62
N GLY A 74 37.39 2.13 -14.11
CA GLY A 74 37.20 3.45 -14.72
C GLY A 74 36.07 4.29 -14.12
N ILE A 75 35.21 3.71 -13.29
CA ILE A 75 34.09 4.42 -12.64
C ILE A 75 34.15 4.40 -11.11
N ARG A 76 35.21 3.82 -10.53
CA ARG A 76 35.38 3.71 -9.07
C ARG A 76 36.00 4.99 -8.50
N THR A 77 35.83 5.18 -7.20
CA THR A 77 36.40 6.31 -6.46
C THR A 77 37.92 6.27 -6.46
N LEU A 78 38.56 7.40 -6.72
CA LEU A 78 39.98 7.61 -6.48
C LEU A 78 40.20 8.19 -5.07
N ALA A 79 41.45 8.22 -4.61
CA ALA A 79 41.79 8.80 -3.31
C ALA A 79 41.38 10.27 -3.20
N SER A 80 41.52 11.04 -4.28
CA SER A 80 41.08 12.43 -4.36
C SER A 80 39.56 12.59 -4.32
N ASP A 81 38.80 11.57 -4.74
CA ASP A 81 37.34 11.59 -4.67
C ASP A 81 36.88 11.32 -3.23
N ALA A 82 37.51 10.35 -2.55
CA ALA A 82 37.25 10.06 -1.14
C ALA A 82 37.51 11.28 -0.24
N GLU A 83 38.60 12.02 -0.51
CA GLU A 83 38.88 13.27 0.21
C GLU A 83 37.84 14.36 -0.12
N GLU A 84 37.42 14.47 -1.37
CA GLU A 84 36.42 15.47 -1.75
C GLU A 84 35.04 15.17 -1.16
N MET A 85 34.68 13.89 -0.98
CA MET A 85 33.47 13.51 -0.24
C MET A 85 33.50 14.06 1.20
N LEU A 86 34.64 13.96 1.89
CA LEU A 86 34.79 14.52 3.24
C LEU A 86 34.79 16.05 3.22
N ASN A 87 35.43 16.67 2.24
CA ASN A 87 35.43 18.13 2.08
C ASN A 87 34.00 18.67 1.85
N SER A 88 33.24 18.05 0.95
CA SER A 88 31.82 18.36 0.71
C SER A 88 31.00 18.18 1.98
N GLN A 89 31.18 17.06 2.70
CA GLN A 89 30.51 16.85 3.98
C GLN A 89 30.77 17.99 4.97
N ASN A 90 32.01 18.45 5.07
CA ASN A 90 32.38 19.56 5.95
C ASN A 90 31.78 20.90 5.49
N ARG A 91 31.69 21.16 4.18
CA ARG A 91 30.95 22.31 3.64
C ARG A 91 29.46 22.22 3.99
N ILE A 92 28.84 21.05 3.82
CA ILE A 92 27.43 20.83 4.16
C ILE A 92 27.18 21.02 5.67
N ARG A 93 28.12 20.60 6.53
CA ARG A 93 28.03 20.78 7.99
C ARG A 93 27.93 22.25 8.43
N THR A 94 28.40 23.19 7.62
CA THR A 94 28.22 24.63 7.88
C THR A 94 26.75 25.07 7.78
N LEU A 95 25.95 24.34 6.99
CA LEU A 95 24.51 24.56 6.81
C LEU A 95 23.65 23.61 7.64
N ILE A 96 24.11 22.37 7.83
CA ILE A 96 23.40 21.28 8.49
C ILE A 96 24.31 20.67 9.56
N PRO A 97 24.23 21.15 10.81
CA PRO A 97 25.01 20.59 11.91
C PRO A 97 24.82 19.07 12.01
N ASN A 98 25.90 18.34 12.29
CA ASN A 98 25.94 16.87 12.42
C ASN A 98 25.68 16.06 11.14
N PHE A 99 25.60 16.70 9.96
CA PHE A 99 25.45 15.97 8.70
C PHE A 99 26.61 14.98 8.48
N ARG A 100 26.25 13.77 8.05
CA ARG A 100 27.17 12.73 7.57
C ARG A 100 26.58 12.05 6.35
N TYR A 101 27.41 11.71 5.37
CA TYR A 101 27.02 10.79 4.30
C TYR A 101 26.89 9.37 4.85
N PHE A 102 25.91 8.63 4.33
CA PHE A 102 25.65 7.24 4.67
C PHE A 102 26.17 6.35 3.55
N LEU A 103 27.10 5.45 3.84
CA LEU A 103 27.84 4.67 2.86
C LEU A 103 27.40 3.20 2.94
N GLY A 104 26.69 2.74 1.90
CA GLY A 104 26.28 1.36 1.72
C GLY A 104 27.39 0.56 1.04
N PHE A 105 27.99 -0.39 1.74
CA PHE A 105 29.19 -1.10 1.25
C PHE A 105 28.99 -2.59 0.97
N SER A 106 29.72 -3.07 -0.03
CA SER A 106 29.84 -4.49 -0.38
C SER A 106 31.30 -4.94 -0.31
N GLY A 107 31.74 -5.43 0.85
CA GLY A 107 33.14 -5.72 1.14
C GLY A 107 33.80 -6.76 0.25
N GLY A 108 33.01 -7.65 -0.37
CA GLY A 108 33.49 -8.62 -1.36
C GLY A 108 33.94 -7.99 -2.68
N MET A 109 33.71 -6.69 -2.87
CA MET A 109 34.10 -5.92 -4.04
C MET A 109 35.24 -4.92 -3.75
N TYR A 110 35.76 -4.92 -2.53
CA TYR A 110 36.89 -4.09 -2.09
C TYR A 110 38.17 -4.46 -2.85
N MET A 111 39.00 -3.46 -3.16
CA MET A 111 40.31 -3.61 -3.80
C MET A 111 40.26 -4.16 -5.24
N ASN A 112 39.17 -3.90 -5.96
CA ASN A 112 39.05 -4.17 -7.39
C ASN A 112 39.46 -2.95 -8.24
N GLY A 113 39.76 -3.17 -9.52
CA GLY A 113 40.13 -2.11 -10.47
C GLY A 113 41.63 -1.85 -10.56
N THR A 114 42.00 -0.65 -11.02
CA THR A 114 43.38 -0.16 -11.12
C THR A 114 44.01 0.11 -9.75
N GLU A 115 45.33 0.26 -9.67
CA GLU A 115 46.01 0.63 -8.43
C GLU A 115 45.54 1.98 -7.86
N ALA A 116 45.16 2.93 -8.72
CA ALA A 116 44.60 4.21 -8.30
C ALA A 116 43.22 4.05 -7.65
N GLU A 117 42.37 3.18 -8.20
CA GLU A 117 41.05 2.87 -7.63
C GLU A 117 41.18 2.08 -6.32
N LYS A 118 42.11 1.13 -6.24
CA LYS A 118 42.46 0.43 -4.99
C LYS A 118 42.95 1.40 -3.91
N ALA A 119 43.73 2.41 -4.29
CA ALA A 119 44.15 3.47 -3.38
C ALA A 119 42.95 4.31 -2.91
N GLY A 120 41.96 4.55 -3.77
CA GLY A 120 40.69 5.18 -3.40
C GLY A 120 39.87 4.36 -2.41
N ASP A 121 39.73 3.06 -2.64
CA ASP A 121 39.07 2.12 -1.72
C ASP A 121 39.74 2.17 -0.32
N LYS A 122 41.07 2.10 -0.24
CA LYS A 122 41.80 2.24 1.03
C LYS A 122 41.53 3.58 1.68
N ARG A 123 41.60 4.66 0.90
CA ARG A 123 41.45 6.02 1.41
C ARG A 123 40.07 6.25 2.01
N ILE A 124 39.00 5.75 1.38
CA ILE A 124 37.65 5.93 1.92
C ILE A 124 37.44 5.13 3.22
N VAL A 125 38.09 3.97 3.37
CA VAL A 125 38.07 3.19 4.62
C VAL A 125 38.83 3.91 5.72
N GLU A 126 40.01 4.48 5.44
CA GLU A 126 40.78 5.30 6.39
C GLU A 126 40.00 6.51 6.90
N LEU A 127 39.24 7.17 6.02
CA LEU A 127 38.35 8.28 6.35
C LEU A 127 37.02 7.81 6.97
N GLY A 128 36.80 6.50 7.08
CA GLY A 128 35.50 5.87 7.34
C GLY A 128 34.82 6.32 8.63
N LYS A 129 35.59 6.71 9.66
CA LYS A 129 35.06 7.22 10.94
C LYS A 129 34.23 8.52 10.81
N ASP A 130 34.48 9.29 9.76
CA ASP A 130 33.78 10.55 9.52
C ASP A 130 32.43 10.36 8.81
N PHE A 131 32.15 9.14 8.35
CA PHE A 131 30.95 8.74 7.64
C PHE A 131 30.06 7.83 8.52
N VAL A 132 28.89 7.44 7.99
CA VAL A 132 28.04 6.40 8.60
C VAL A 132 28.02 5.21 7.66
N TRP A 133 28.52 4.05 8.08
CA TRP A 133 28.49 2.85 7.23
C TRP A 133 27.27 2.00 7.53
N PHE A 134 26.61 1.52 6.48
CA PHE A 134 25.54 0.53 6.60
C PHE A 134 25.77 -0.65 5.63
N ASN A 135 25.21 -1.81 5.97
CA ASN A 135 25.41 -3.03 5.20
C ASN A 135 24.68 -2.96 3.84
N HIS A 136 25.34 -3.37 2.75
CA HIS A 136 24.74 -3.43 1.41
C HIS A 136 24.97 -4.80 0.72
N MET A 137 24.96 -5.88 1.51
CA MET A 137 25.30 -7.26 1.12
C MET A 137 26.78 -7.45 0.75
N PHE A 138 27.34 -8.66 0.91
CA PHE A 138 28.79 -8.85 0.77
C PHE A 138 29.29 -8.71 -0.67
N ARG A 139 28.63 -9.33 -1.65
CA ARG A 139 29.00 -9.24 -3.07
C ARG A 139 27.93 -8.54 -3.90
N HIS A 140 27.20 -7.61 -3.28
CA HIS A 140 26.11 -6.90 -3.95
C HIS A 140 24.99 -7.86 -4.43
N GLU A 141 24.79 -8.98 -3.73
CA GLU A 141 23.75 -9.94 -4.10
C GLU A 141 22.35 -9.40 -3.84
N GLN A 142 21.40 -9.77 -4.71
CA GLN A 142 20.01 -9.35 -4.57
C GLN A 142 19.21 -10.41 -3.76
N PRO A 143 18.56 -10.03 -2.63
CA PRO A 143 17.86 -10.99 -1.77
C PRO A 143 16.83 -11.89 -2.45
N HIS A 144 16.18 -11.46 -3.54
CA HIS A 144 15.18 -12.27 -4.24
C HIS A 144 15.74 -13.52 -4.92
N ALA A 145 17.05 -13.55 -5.18
CA ALA A 145 17.76 -14.69 -5.74
C ALA A 145 18.40 -15.59 -4.65
N MET A 146 18.13 -15.33 -3.37
CA MET A 146 18.78 -15.99 -2.24
C MET A 146 17.77 -16.75 -1.37
N ASN A 147 18.24 -17.84 -0.76
CA ASN A 147 17.51 -18.47 0.35
C ASN A 147 17.96 -17.86 1.68
N TYR A 148 17.26 -18.18 2.77
CA TYR A 148 17.55 -17.62 4.09
C TYR A 148 19.01 -17.88 4.52
N THR A 149 19.53 -19.09 4.29
CA THR A 149 20.91 -19.46 4.68
C THR A 149 21.96 -18.65 3.93
N SER A 150 21.84 -18.50 2.60
CA SER A 150 22.80 -17.73 1.81
C SER A 150 22.69 -16.23 2.08
N LEU A 151 21.47 -15.72 2.29
CA LEU A 151 21.23 -14.33 2.70
C LEU A 151 21.97 -14.00 4.01
N LYS A 152 21.72 -14.80 5.06
CA LYS A 152 22.36 -14.68 6.37
C LYS A 152 23.88 -14.73 6.27
N ALA A 153 24.40 -15.69 5.51
CA ALA A 153 25.84 -15.84 5.30
C ALA A 153 26.48 -14.63 4.59
N SER A 154 25.81 -14.06 3.58
CA SER A 154 26.30 -12.85 2.90
C SER A 154 26.36 -11.66 3.88
N ILE A 155 25.29 -11.40 4.63
CA ILE A 155 25.26 -10.27 5.57
C ILE A 155 26.33 -10.41 6.65
N GLN A 156 26.50 -11.61 7.21
CA GLN A 156 27.52 -11.91 8.21
C GLN A 156 28.96 -11.73 7.68
N LYS A 157 29.24 -12.17 6.45
CA LYS A 157 30.54 -11.93 5.80
C LYS A 157 30.85 -10.45 5.66
N ASN A 158 29.84 -9.64 5.32
CA ASN A 158 30.01 -8.20 5.18
C ASN A 158 30.27 -7.52 6.54
N VAL A 159 29.60 -7.97 7.60
CA VAL A 159 29.88 -7.53 8.98
C VAL A 159 31.29 -7.93 9.42
N GLN A 160 31.73 -9.16 9.10
CA GLN A 160 33.08 -9.61 9.39
C GLN A 160 34.13 -8.77 8.65
N PHE A 161 33.90 -8.49 7.36
CA PHE A 161 34.75 -7.60 6.57
C PHE A 161 34.91 -6.23 7.25
N ALA A 162 33.81 -5.62 7.67
CA ALA A 162 33.85 -4.33 8.36
C ALA A 162 34.68 -4.40 9.65
N ALA A 163 34.49 -5.45 10.47
CA ALA A 163 35.24 -5.64 11.71
C ALA A 163 36.75 -5.79 11.46
N THR A 164 37.17 -6.54 10.43
CA THR A 164 38.59 -6.74 10.11
C THR A 164 39.25 -5.48 9.54
N HIS A 165 38.47 -4.55 8.99
CA HIS A 165 38.95 -3.28 8.43
C HIS A 165 38.73 -2.09 9.37
N GLY A 166 38.32 -2.33 10.62
CA GLY A 166 38.09 -1.27 11.60
C GLY A 166 36.96 -0.31 11.25
N MET A 167 35.97 -0.75 10.46
CA MET A 167 34.85 0.07 10.02
C MET A 167 33.71 0.04 11.05
N GLU A 168 33.25 1.21 11.47
CA GLU A 168 32.08 1.35 12.35
C GLU A 168 30.78 1.33 11.54
N VAL A 169 30.08 0.19 11.58
CA VAL A 169 28.84 -0.06 10.83
C VAL A 169 27.64 -0.01 11.76
N ILE A 170 26.65 0.82 11.43
CA ILE A 170 25.37 0.84 12.14
C ILE A 170 24.55 -0.40 11.80
N ARG A 171 23.81 -0.92 12.78
CA ARG A 171 23.03 -2.17 12.61
C ARG A 171 21.55 -1.92 12.43
N GLU A 172 21.08 -0.75 12.85
CA GLU A 172 19.66 -0.39 12.90
C GLU A 172 19.11 0.04 11.54
N TYR A 173 19.99 0.32 10.57
CA TYR A 173 19.65 0.72 9.21
C TYR A 173 20.42 -0.13 8.20
N MET A 174 19.70 -0.66 7.21
CA MET A 174 20.26 -1.46 6.14
C MET A 174 19.45 -1.24 4.87
N VAL A 175 20.10 -1.17 3.71
CA VAL A 175 19.43 -1.16 2.40
C VAL A 175 20.06 -2.25 1.56
N THR A 176 19.24 -3.03 0.86
CA THR A 176 19.72 -4.12 0.00
C THR A 176 19.95 -3.64 -1.44
N PRO A 177 20.86 -4.28 -2.19
CA PRO A 177 21.10 -3.99 -3.60
C PRO A 177 19.80 -3.94 -4.40
N HIS A 178 19.64 -2.88 -5.21
CA HIS A 178 18.44 -2.63 -6.03
C HIS A 178 17.13 -2.55 -5.22
N HIS A 179 17.20 -2.33 -3.91
CA HIS A 179 16.06 -2.41 -2.99
C HIS A 179 15.33 -3.76 -2.99
N SER A 180 15.98 -4.81 -3.50
CA SER A 180 15.43 -6.15 -3.62
C SER A 180 15.05 -6.71 -2.25
N GLY A 181 13.80 -7.16 -2.11
CA GLY A 181 13.28 -7.74 -0.88
C GLY A 181 12.74 -6.76 0.15
N ILE A 182 12.96 -5.45 -0.02
CA ILE A 182 12.35 -4.40 0.81
C ILE A 182 10.90 -4.23 0.41
N TYR A 183 10.69 -3.92 -0.87
CA TYR A 183 9.41 -4.00 -1.54
C TYR A 183 9.61 -4.33 -3.03
N PRO A 184 8.98 -5.38 -3.57
CA PRO A 184 8.12 -6.34 -2.88
C PRO A 184 8.82 -7.06 -1.71
N VAL A 185 8.06 -7.33 -0.65
CA VAL A 185 8.61 -7.89 0.60
C VAL A 185 9.05 -9.34 0.41
N ILE A 186 10.21 -9.67 0.96
CA ILE A 186 10.68 -11.05 1.12
C ILE A 186 10.76 -11.37 2.61
N GLU A 187 9.92 -12.30 3.06
CA GLU A 187 9.78 -12.61 4.48
C GLU A 187 11.10 -13.05 5.13
N SER A 188 11.92 -13.86 4.43
CA SER A 188 13.23 -14.30 4.95
C SER A 188 14.22 -13.16 5.22
N LEU A 189 14.11 -12.04 4.48
CA LEU A 189 14.92 -10.84 4.74
C LEU A 189 14.46 -10.16 6.03
N TYR A 190 13.15 -10.00 6.21
CA TYR A 190 12.58 -9.38 7.41
C TYR A 190 12.75 -10.25 8.66
N ASP A 191 12.70 -11.59 8.53
CA ASP A 191 13.04 -12.54 9.59
C ASP A 191 14.46 -12.28 10.09
N TYR A 192 15.43 -12.27 9.18
CA TYR A 192 16.82 -12.03 9.53
C TYR A 192 17.06 -10.62 10.08
N TRP A 193 16.41 -9.60 9.52
CA TRP A 193 16.49 -8.22 10.00
C TRP A 193 15.96 -8.07 11.43
N THR A 194 14.87 -8.77 11.75
CA THR A 194 14.33 -8.82 13.12
C THR A 194 15.34 -9.45 14.08
N GLU A 195 15.94 -10.59 13.69
CA GLU A 195 16.99 -11.26 14.48
C GLU A 195 18.24 -10.39 14.69
N SER A 196 18.62 -9.63 13.66
CA SER A 196 19.84 -8.79 13.63
C SER A 196 19.62 -7.37 14.15
N LYS A 197 18.41 -7.05 14.64
CA LYS A 197 18.02 -5.74 15.21
C LYS A 197 18.10 -4.57 14.21
N VAL A 198 17.81 -4.84 12.94
CA VAL A 198 17.50 -3.76 11.99
C VAL A 198 16.14 -3.18 12.38
N LEU A 199 16.07 -1.85 12.49
CA LEU A 199 14.87 -1.14 12.93
C LEU A 199 14.22 -0.33 11.81
N CYS A 200 15.01 0.07 10.81
CA CYS A 200 14.52 0.83 9.69
C CYS A 200 15.31 0.54 8.41
N THR A 201 14.69 0.85 7.28
CA THR A 201 15.27 0.75 5.93
C THR A 201 14.57 1.77 5.02
N SER A 202 14.97 1.86 3.77
CA SER A 202 14.33 2.74 2.80
C SER A 202 14.16 2.10 1.42
N THR A 203 13.17 2.58 0.67
CA THR A 203 12.77 2.01 -0.63
C THR A 203 12.46 3.10 -1.66
N ASP A 204 12.81 2.86 -2.91
CA ASP A 204 12.60 3.78 -4.03
C ASP A 204 11.39 3.42 -4.91
N MET A 205 10.73 2.26 -4.71
CA MET A 205 9.72 1.74 -5.64
C MET A 205 8.35 1.44 -5.03
N TYR A 206 8.07 1.88 -3.80
CA TYR A 206 6.84 1.54 -3.09
C TYR A 206 5.85 2.72 -2.94
N PRO A 207 4.53 2.48 -3.12
CA PRO A 207 3.91 1.24 -3.62
C PRO A 207 4.06 1.10 -5.13
N ARG A 208 4.49 2.17 -5.81
CA ARG A 208 4.77 2.23 -7.24
C ARG A 208 6.02 3.08 -7.46
N ASN A 209 6.74 2.83 -8.54
CA ASN A 209 7.97 3.58 -8.88
C ASN A 209 7.69 5.07 -9.17
N LEU A 210 6.59 5.36 -9.89
CA LEU A 210 6.19 6.70 -10.30
C LEU A 210 4.69 6.92 -10.10
N PRO A 211 4.25 8.18 -9.91
CA PRO A 211 5.09 9.36 -9.69
C PRO A 211 5.73 9.36 -8.29
N GLN A 212 6.89 10.01 -8.12
CA GLN A 212 7.65 9.92 -6.87
C GLN A 212 6.94 10.50 -5.65
N TRP A 213 6.11 11.52 -5.83
CA TRP A 213 5.30 12.11 -4.75
C TRP A 213 4.23 11.15 -4.22
N ALA A 214 3.93 10.05 -4.93
CA ALA A 214 3.02 9.02 -4.47
C ALA A 214 3.72 7.94 -3.61
N ARG A 215 5.06 7.97 -3.54
CA ARG A 215 5.84 7.10 -2.67
C ARG A 215 5.52 7.39 -1.22
N ARG A 216 5.58 6.34 -0.40
CA ARG A 216 5.14 6.38 1.00
C ARG A 216 5.94 5.40 1.84
N GLY A 217 5.78 5.47 3.15
CA GLY A 217 6.37 4.49 4.06
C GLY A 217 5.42 3.35 4.37
N PHE A 218 5.92 2.35 5.08
CA PHE A 218 5.13 1.34 5.77
C PHE A 218 5.93 0.69 6.91
N ILE A 219 5.24 0.03 7.83
CA ILE A 219 5.87 -0.79 8.86
C ILE A 219 5.51 -2.25 8.59
N HIS A 220 6.52 -3.10 8.44
CA HIS A 220 6.35 -4.55 8.33
C HIS A 220 7.23 -5.27 9.34
N ARG A 221 6.64 -6.18 10.12
CA ARG A 221 7.32 -6.89 11.24
C ARG A 221 8.09 -5.97 12.19
N GLY A 222 7.55 -4.78 12.45
CA GLY A 222 8.17 -3.77 13.33
C GLY A 222 9.31 -2.96 12.70
N ILE A 223 9.68 -3.25 11.45
CA ILE A 223 10.72 -2.53 10.71
C ILE A 223 10.07 -1.38 9.95
N MET A 224 10.58 -0.17 10.17
CA MET A 224 10.14 1.07 9.53
C MET A 224 10.75 1.21 8.14
N VAL A 225 9.94 1.10 7.09
CA VAL A 225 10.34 1.33 5.70
C VAL A 225 9.92 2.73 5.28
N VAL A 226 10.88 3.57 4.90
CA VAL A 226 10.62 4.97 4.49
C VAL A 226 10.93 5.21 3.01
N PRO A 227 10.25 6.15 2.33
CA PRO A 227 10.45 6.37 0.90
C PRO A 227 11.73 7.16 0.61
N ARG A 228 12.47 6.75 -0.42
CA ARG A 228 13.60 7.50 -0.99
C ARG A 228 13.16 8.42 -2.14
N GLN A 229 13.84 9.55 -2.26
CA GLN A 229 13.71 10.52 -3.35
C GLN A 229 14.87 10.34 -4.33
N THR A 230 14.62 10.56 -5.63
CA THR A 230 15.73 10.66 -6.60
C THR A 230 16.20 12.10 -6.72
N CYS A 231 17.51 12.26 -6.89
CA CYS A 231 18.14 13.50 -7.31
C CYS A 231 18.34 13.57 -8.85
N ARG A 232 17.80 12.60 -9.61
CA ARG A 232 18.02 12.40 -11.06
C ARG A 232 19.48 12.10 -11.45
N LEU A 233 20.32 11.77 -10.48
CA LEU A 233 21.61 11.13 -10.71
C LEU A 233 21.42 9.62 -10.60
N PHE A 234 21.58 8.92 -11.72
CA PHE A 234 21.52 7.46 -11.77
C PHE A 234 22.92 6.87 -11.79
N THR A 235 23.05 5.54 -11.67
CA THR A 235 24.34 4.83 -11.68
C THR A 235 25.21 5.12 -12.90
N ARG A 236 24.60 5.45 -14.04
CA ARG A 236 25.26 5.80 -15.30
C ARG A 236 25.50 7.31 -15.48
N THR A 237 24.97 8.13 -14.60
CA THR A 237 25.09 9.60 -14.66
C THR A 237 26.32 10.03 -13.86
N ILE A 238 27.50 9.84 -14.46
CA ILE A 238 28.80 10.02 -13.78
C ILE A 238 29.63 11.18 -14.34
N LYS A 239 29.33 11.61 -15.58
CA LYS A 239 29.88 12.81 -16.21
C LYS A 239 28.78 13.77 -16.65
N TYR A 240 29.09 15.06 -16.80
CA TYR A 240 28.12 16.07 -17.23
C TYR A 240 27.45 15.69 -18.57
N GLU A 241 28.21 15.11 -19.49
CA GLU A 241 27.73 14.61 -20.78
C GLU A 241 26.73 13.44 -20.66
N ASN A 242 26.75 12.68 -19.57
CA ASN A 242 25.82 11.57 -19.32
C ASN A 242 24.54 12.02 -18.63
N TYR A 243 24.50 13.24 -18.09
CA TYR A 243 23.27 13.79 -17.52
C TYR A 243 22.30 14.14 -18.66
N PRO A 244 21.04 13.69 -18.64
CA PRO A 244 20.08 14.04 -19.70
C PRO A 244 19.93 15.56 -19.82
N GLY A 245 20.29 16.12 -20.98
CA GLY A 245 20.32 17.58 -21.21
C GLY A 245 21.62 18.28 -20.79
N GLY A 246 22.64 17.53 -20.36
CA GLY A 246 23.96 18.03 -20.02
C GLY A 246 24.00 18.87 -18.73
N LYS A 247 25.11 19.60 -18.55
CA LYS A 247 25.31 20.49 -17.41
C LYS A 247 24.19 21.53 -17.26
N THR A 248 23.72 22.12 -18.35
CA THR A 248 22.65 23.13 -18.32
C THR A 248 21.36 22.61 -17.67
N GLU A 249 20.98 21.36 -17.93
CA GLU A 249 19.79 20.77 -17.29
C GLU A 249 20.03 20.38 -15.84
N LEU A 250 21.26 20.01 -15.48
CA LEU A 250 21.66 19.81 -14.09
C LEU A 250 21.58 21.14 -13.31
N ASP A 251 22.13 22.22 -13.85
CA ASP A 251 22.06 23.57 -13.29
C ASP A 251 20.60 24.01 -13.13
N ARG A 252 19.76 23.78 -14.16
CA ARG A 252 18.32 24.07 -14.09
C ARG A 252 17.65 23.27 -12.97
N SER A 253 17.99 22.00 -12.78
CA SER A 253 17.45 21.16 -11.70
C SER A 253 17.80 21.71 -10.31
N ILE A 254 19.03 22.19 -10.13
CA ILE A 254 19.58 22.72 -8.87
C ILE A 254 19.01 24.11 -8.56
N PHE A 255 19.08 25.03 -9.53
CA PHE A 255 18.74 26.44 -9.35
C PHE A 255 17.27 26.70 -9.71
N GLY A 256 16.38 26.18 -8.86
CA GLY A 256 14.94 26.45 -8.95
C GLY A 256 14.10 25.38 -9.65
N GLY A 257 14.74 24.40 -10.29
CA GLY A 257 14.07 23.29 -10.96
C GLY A 257 13.76 22.11 -10.03
N TYR A 258 13.90 20.91 -10.57
CA TYR A 258 13.43 19.68 -9.94
C TYR A 258 14.04 19.43 -8.56
N LEU A 259 15.38 19.44 -8.43
CA LEU A 259 16.04 19.13 -7.16
C LEU A 259 15.67 20.16 -6.09
N PHE A 260 15.69 21.45 -6.43
CA PHE A 260 15.21 22.51 -5.53
C PHE A 260 13.75 22.30 -5.09
N LYS A 261 12.86 21.96 -6.03
CA LYS A 261 11.44 21.74 -5.73
C LYS A 261 11.21 20.57 -4.77
N VAL A 262 12.04 19.53 -4.81
CA VAL A 262 11.99 18.45 -3.81
C VAL A 262 12.21 19.01 -2.40
N PHE A 263 13.22 19.86 -2.20
CA PHE A 263 13.45 20.54 -0.92
C PHE A 263 12.28 21.47 -0.54
N LEU A 264 11.63 22.12 -1.50
CA LEU A 264 10.50 22.98 -1.20
C LEU A 264 9.29 22.20 -0.68
N THR A 265 8.95 21.08 -1.33
CA THR A 265 7.67 20.37 -1.13
C THR A 265 7.76 19.14 -0.25
N THR A 266 8.97 18.68 0.13
CA THR A 266 9.15 17.39 0.80
C THR A 266 9.78 17.57 2.19
N PRO A 267 9.00 17.49 3.28
CA PRO A 267 9.53 17.62 4.65
C PRO A 267 10.55 16.54 5.04
N PHE A 268 10.47 15.36 4.41
CA PHE A 268 11.30 14.21 4.69
C PHE A 268 12.01 13.74 3.41
N MET A 269 13.34 13.69 3.44
CA MET A 269 14.13 13.34 2.26
C MET A 269 15.26 12.36 2.59
N ILE A 270 15.21 11.18 1.98
CA ILE A 270 16.36 10.28 1.85
C ILE A 270 16.71 10.23 0.36
N PHE A 271 17.82 10.85 -0.03
CA PHE A 271 18.29 10.79 -1.40
C PHE A 271 19.10 9.53 -1.65
N MET A 272 18.72 8.78 -2.68
CA MET A 272 19.53 7.69 -3.21
C MET A 272 20.57 8.23 -4.19
N THR A 273 21.84 7.97 -3.89
CA THR A 273 22.99 8.15 -4.80
C THR A 273 23.87 6.91 -4.77
N HIS A 274 24.84 6.83 -5.67
CA HIS A 274 25.76 5.69 -5.76
C HIS A 274 27.20 6.19 -5.76
N MET A 275 28.15 5.33 -5.34
CA MET A 275 29.58 5.62 -5.33
C MET A 275 30.06 6.32 -6.62
N SER A 276 29.62 5.85 -7.78
CA SER A 276 30.04 6.41 -9.08
C SER A 276 29.61 7.86 -9.30
N ASN A 277 28.58 8.37 -8.61
CA ASN A 277 28.16 9.78 -8.69
C ASN A 277 29.11 10.74 -7.95
N TYR A 278 29.99 10.21 -7.10
CA TYR A 278 31.02 10.94 -6.35
C TYR A 278 32.42 10.77 -6.95
N ALA A 279 32.56 9.92 -7.97
CA ALA A 279 33.76 9.77 -8.78
C ALA A 279 33.66 10.60 -10.07
N ASN A 280 34.72 10.57 -10.90
CA ASN A 280 34.77 11.26 -12.20
C ASN A 280 34.47 12.78 -12.07
N ASP A 281 33.35 13.26 -12.63
CA ASP A 281 32.98 14.69 -12.58
C ASP A 281 32.32 15.09 -11.24
N ARG A 282 32.14 14.13 -10.31
CA ARG A 282 31.61 14.36 -8.96
C ARG A 282 30.26 15.05 -8.95
N LEU A 283 29.36 14.63 -9.85
CA LEU A 283 28.07 15.28 -10.07
C LEU A 283 27.20 15.36 -8.81
N ALA A 284 27.26 14.37 -7.92
CA ALA A 284 26.52 14.42 -6.65
C ALA A 284 27.02 15.54 -5.73
N ILE A 285 28.34 15.70 -5.60
CA ILE A 285 28.95 16.78 -4.82
C ILE A 285 28.55 18.13 -5.40
N TYR A 286 28.69 18.30 -6.72
CA TYR A 286 28.26 19.53 -7.40
C TYR A 286 26.79 19.83 -7.14
N ALA A 287 25.90 18.85 -7.29
CA ALA A 287 24.47 19.04 -7.13
C ALA A 287 24.07 19.42 -5.69
N PHE A 288 24.56 18.69 -4.69
CA PHE A 288 24.17 18.90 -3.30
C PHE A 288 24.78 20.16 -2.70
N ASP A 289 26.07 20.44 -2.96
CA ASP A 289 26.70 21.67 -2.46
C ASP A 289 25.94 22.92 -2.96
N ASN A 290 25.56 22.93 -4.25
CA ASN A 290 24.88 24.08 -4.84
C ASN A 290 23.39 24.16 -4.42
N VAL A 291 22.64 23.06 -4.40
CA VAL A 291 21.22 23.13 -4.04
C VAL A 291 21.02 23.50 -2.57
N LEU A 292 21.88 22.99 -1.66
CA LEU A 292 21.77 23.28 -0.24
C LEU A 292 22.09 24.76 0.05
N GLN A 293 23.11 25.31 -0.62
CA GLN A 293 23.39 26.76 -0.57
C GLN A 293 22.22 27.56 -1.14
N PHE A 294 21.69 27.18 -2.30
CA PHE A 294 20.57 27.88 -2.93
C PHE A 294 19.32 27.87 -2.02
N VAL A 295 18.97 26.72 -1.42
CA VAL A 295 17.88 26.61 -0.46
C VAL A 295 18.12 27.51 0.77
N SER A 296 19.32 27.48 1.35
CA SER A 296 19.67 28.31 2.52
C SER A 296 19.63 29.81 2.25
N ASN A 297 20.03 30.22 1.04
CA ASN A 297 20.07 31.63 0.64
C ASN A 297 18.66 32.19 0.40
N TRP A 298 17.77 31.42 -0.23
CA TRP A 298 16.49 31.92 -0.71
C TRP A 298 15.28 31.53 0.14
N THR A 299 15.45 30.63 1.12
CA THR A 299 14.35 30.12 1.94
C THR A 299 14.65 30.15 3.43
N ASN A 300 13.60 30.19 4.24
CA ASN A 300 13.60 30.01 5.69
C ASN A 300 13.50 28.53 6.10
N LEU A 301 13.76 27.59 5.17
CA LEU A 301 13.74 26.17 5.48
C LEU A 301 14.93 25.84 6.40
N ARG A 302 14.67 25.02 7.41
CA ARG A 302 15.69 24.54 8.33
C ARG A 302 16.03 23.10 7.98
N LEU A 303 17.26 22.88 7.52
CA LEU A 303 17.72 21.56 7.12
C LEU A 303 18.31 20.84 8.34
N LEU A 304 17.88 19.61 8.58
CA LEU A 304 18.24 18.81 9.76
C LEU A 304 18.73 17.43 9.33
N ALA A 305 19.87 17.00 9.89
CA ALA A 305 20.36 15.63 9.78
C ALA A 305 20.14 14.91 11.11
N LEU A 306 19.45 13.76 11.08
CA LEU A 306 19.13 12.96 12.26
C LEU A 306 19.64 11.52 12.08
N PRO A 307 19.88 10.77 13.17
CA PRO A 307 20.09 9.33 13.08
C PRO A 307 18.93 8.63 12.35
N PRO A 308 19.18 7.56 11.58
CA PRO A 308 18.21 6.99 10.63
C PRO A 308 16.94 6.47 11.32
N VAL A 309 17.07 5.92 12.52
CA VAL A 309 15.92 5.44 13.31
C VAL A 309 15.05 6.60 13.78
N GLU A 310 15.65 7.71 14.23
CA GLU A 310 14.89 8.89 14.63
C GLU A 310 14.24 9.55 13.42
N MET A 311 14.96 9.62 12.30
CA MET A 311 14.41 10.06 11.01
C MET A 311 13.17 9.24 10.65
N ALA A 312 13.25 7.90 10.69
CA ALA A 312 12.12 7.02 10.42
C ALA A 312 10.95 7.21 11.40
N ARG A 313 11.20 7.42 12.69
CA ARG A 313 10.15 7.74 13.67
C ARG A 313 9.45 9.06 13.34
N ARG A 314 10.20 10.10 13.00
CA ARG A 314 9.62 11.39 12.58
C ARG A 314 8.77 11.25 11.33
N TYR A 315 9.16 10.38 10.39
CA TYR A 315 8.32 10.05 9.23
C TYR A 315 6.93 9.57 9.66
N PHE A 316 6.84 8.53 10.48
CA PHE A 316 5.55 7.96 10.89
C PHE A 316 4.76 8.84 11.86
N GLN A 317 5.41 9.81 12.52
CA GLN A 317 4.72 10.88 13.24
C GLN A 317 4.07 11.90 12.29
N MET A 318 4.73 12.22 11.16
CA MET A 318 4.19 13.12 10.14
C MET A 318 3.12 12.45 9.26
N TYR A 319 3.25 11.14 9.02
CA TYR A 319 2.42 10.36 8.09
C TYR A 319 1.76 9.17 8.79
N THR A 320 0.94 9.41 9.80
CA THR A 320 0.31 8.36 10.63
C THR A 320 -0.56 7.39 9.84
N GLN A 321 -1.10 7.82 8.70
CA GLN A 321 -1.89 6.99 7.79
C GLN A 321 -1.08 5.96 6.99
N GLU A 322 0.25 6.07 6.99
CA GLU A 322 1.15 5.24 6.18
C GLU A 322 1.77 4.09 6.95
N ILE A 323 1.34 3.84 8.19
CA ILE A 323 1.85 2.73 9.00
C ILE A 323 1.57 1.38 8.34
N ASN A 324 0.37 1.20 7.78
CA ASN A 324 0.00 -0.05 7.13
C ASN A 324 0.52 -0.10 5.70
N ALA A 325 1.15 -1.21 5.34
CA ALA A 325 1.57 -1.48 3.97
C ALA A 325 0.39 -1.42 2.98
N VAL A 326 0.66 -1.07 1.73
CA VAL A 326 -0.26 -1.08 0.61
C VAL A 326 0.25 -2.16 -0.33
N TRP A 327 -0.25 -3.38 -0.15
CA TRP A 327 0.15 -4.50 -1.00
C TRP A 327 -0.39 -4.28 -2.42
N THR A 328 0.53 -4.20 -3.38
CA THR A 328 0.28 -4.16 -4.83
C THR A 328 0.70 -5.47 -5.45
N ASN A 329 0.15 -5.79 -6.63
CA ASN A 329 0.60 -6.96 -7.37
C ASN A 329 2.03 -6.74 -7.87
N PRO A 330 3.04 -7.52 -7.43
CA PRO A 330 4.40 -7.42 -7.95
C PRO A 330 4.46 -7.68 -9.46
N CYS A 331 3.47 -8.40 -9.99
CA CYS A 331 3.41 -8.78 -11.39
C CYS A 331 2.89 -7.67 -12.30
N ASP A 332 2.28 -6.61 -11.77
CA ASP A 332 1.76 -5.50 -12.59
C ASP A 332 2.86 -4.52 -13.02
N TYR A 333 4.07 -4.64 -12.44
CA TYR A 333 5.21 -3.75 -12.70
C TYR A 333 6.46 -4.54 -13.06
N ASP A 334 7.04 -4.27 -14.23
CA ASP A 334 8.25 -4.97 -14.70
C ASP A 334 9.39 -4.92 -13.67
N LYS A 335 9.63 -3.75 -13.09
CA LYS A 335 10.66 -3.60 -12.05
C LYS A 335 10.41 -4.44 -10.80
N HIS A 336 9.16 -4.54 -10.33
CA HIS A 336 8.85 -5.38 -9.17
C HIS A 336 8.97 -6.85 -9.51
N ARG A 337 8.59 -7.23 -10.74
CA ARG A 337 8.72 -8.59 -11.26
C ARG A 337 10.18 -9.02 -11.39
N GLU A 338 11.07 -8.13 -11.82
CA GLU A 338 12.52 -8.37 -11.93
C GLU A 338 13.17 -8.70 -10.58
N ILE A 339 12.69 -8.12 -9.48
CA ILE A 339 13.18 -8.35 -8.12
C ILE A 339 12.25 -9.24 -7.29
N TRP A 340 11.37 -10.02 -7.94
CA TRP A 340 10.50 -10.98 -7.27
C TRP A 340 11.13 -12.38 -7.28
N PRO A 341 11.09 -13.14 -6.17
CA PRO A 341 11.67 -14.47 -6.14
C PRO A 341 11.06 -15.39 -7.20
N MET A 342 11.90 -16.13 -7.94
CA MET A 342 11.44 -17.08 -8.97
C MET A 342 10.55 -18.20 -8.43
N SER A 343 10.64 -18.49 -7.14
CA SER A 343 9.77 -19.46 -6.45
C SER A 343 8.33 -18.96 -6.30
N LYS A 344 8.10 -17.65 -6.39
CA LYS A 344 6.79 -17.02 -6.30
C LYS A 344 6.17 -16.90 -7.69
N SER A 345 4.85 -16.93 -7.74
CA SER A 345 4.12 -16.94 -9.00
C SER A 345 3.02 -15.89 -9.03
N CYS A 346 2.89 -15.25 -10.19
CA CYS A 346 1.79 -14.35 -10.51
C CYS A 346 0.44 -15.06 -10.64
N THR A 347 0.44 -16.39 -10.73
CA THR A 347 -0.77 -17.20 -10.93
C THR A 347 -1.43 -17.64 -9.63
N LYS A 348 -0.91 -17.22 -8.47
CA LYS A 348 -1.44 -17.55 -7.13
C LYS A 348 -2.22 -16.37 -6.52
N LEU A 349 -3.07 -15.74 -7.30
CA LEU A 349 -4.00 -14.71 -6.84
C LEU A 349 -5.39 -14.99 -7.41
N PRO A 350 -6.47 -14.67 -6.68
CA PRO A 350 -7.83 -14.93 -7.16
C PRO A 350 -8.20 -13.99 -8.29
N SER A 351 -8.88 -14.51 -9.32
CA SER A 351 -9.43 -13.71 -10.41
C SER A 351 -10.81 -13.15 -10.08
N PHE A 352 -11.53 -13.76 -9.13
CA PHE A 352 -12.75 -13.20 -8.57
C PHE A 352 -12.89 -13.47 -7.07
N ILE A 353 -13.65 -12.63 -6.38
CA ILE A 353 -13.86 -12.71 -4.94
C ILE A 353 -15.35 -12.53 -4.60
N ILE A 354 -15.88 -13.42 -3.77
CA ILE A 354 -17.22 -13.29 -3.18
C ILE A 354 -17.09 -12.49 -1.88
N VAL A 355 -17.53 -11.24 -1.89
CA VAL A 355 -17.24 -10.27 -0.81
C VAL A 355 -18.32 -10.21 0.27
N GLY A 356 -19.44 -10.90 0.08
CA GLY A 356 -20.54 -10.93 1.04
C GLY A 356 -21.82 -10.27 0.53
N PRO A 357 -22.61 -9.65 1.42
CA PRO A 357 -22.44 -9.59 2.89
C PRO A 357 -22.68 -10.96 3.56
N GLN A 358 -22.51 -11.01 4.88
CA GLN A 358 -22.88 -12.19 5.66
C GLN A 358 -24.37 -12.49 5.60
N LYS A 359 -24.71 -13.78 5.68
CA LYS A 359 -26.09 -14.32 5.78
C LYS A 359 -26.94 -14.20 4.51
N THR A 360 -26.30 -14.07 3.35
CA THR A 360 -26.95 -13.98 2.02
C THR A 360 -26.76 -15.22 1.14
N GLY A 361 -26.27 -16.33 1.70
CA GLY A 361 -26.06 -17.58 0.94
C GLY A 361 -24.65 -17.78 0.39
N THR A 362 -23.68 -16.93 0.77
CA THR A 362 -22.29 -16.98 0.28
C THR A 362 -21.60 -18.35 0.42
N THR A 363 -21.89 -19.11 1.48
CA THR A 363 -21.31 -20.45 1.68
C THR A 363 -21.93 -21.48 0.73
N ALA A 364 -23.21 -21.34 0.38
CA ALA A 364 -23.85 -22.18 -0.63
C ALA A 364 -23.23 -21.93 -2.00
N LEU A 365 -23.08 -20.65 -2.37
CA LEU A 365 -22.43 -20.26 -3.60
C LEU A 365 -21.00 -20.82 -3.70
N LEU A 366 -20.18 -20.63 -2.64
CA LEU A 366 -18.84 -21.22 -2.57
C LEU A 366 -18.88 -22.75 -2.82
N ARG A 367 -19.79 -23.46 -2.14
CA ARG A 367 -19.86 -24.92 -2.24
C ARG A 367 -20.24 -25.38 -3.64
N PHE A 368 -21.17 -24.70 -4.31
CA PHE A 368 -21.56 -25.01 -5.69
C PHE A 368 -20.41 -24.72 -6.66
N LEU A 369 -19.70 -23.60 -6.51
CA LEU A 369 -18.55 -23.28 -7.36
C LEU A 369 -17.40 -24.27 -7.21
N GLN A 370 -17.17 -24.80 -6.00
CA GLN A 370 -16.16 -25.84 -5.76
C GLN A 370 -16.45 -27.17 -6.48
N ALA A 371 -17.67 -27.40 -6.96
CA ALA A 371 -17.99 -28.55 -7.81
C ALA A 371 -17.49 -28.37 -9.26
N HIS A 372 -17.08 -27.17 -9.67
CA HIS A 372 -16.58 -26.90 -11.01
C HIS A 372 -15.09 -27.26 -11.11
N PRO A 373 -14.65 -28.13 -12.03
CA PRO A 373 -13.26 -28.60 -12.10
C PRO A 373 -12.24 -27.49 -12.43
N MET A 374 -12.72 -26.41 -13.07
CA MET A 374 -11.91 -25.24 -13.45
C MET A 374 -11.93 -24.09 -12.44
N LEU A 375 -12.73 -24.18 -11.36
CA LEU A 375 -12.76 -23.16 -10.31
C LEU A 375 -12.09 -23.71 -9.05
N LEU A 376 -11.03 -23.05 -8.62
CA LEU A 376 -10.25 -23.44 -7.46
C LEU A 376 -10.45 -22.44 -6.33
N GLY A 377 -11.21 -22.86 -5.32
CA GLY A 377 -11.37 -22.09 -4.10
C GLY A 377 -10.09 -22.05 -3.27
N SER A 378 -10.00 -21.07 -2.37
CA SER A 378 -8.98 -21.03 -1.32
C SER A 378 -8.98 -22.31 -0.47
N LYS A 379 -7.80 -22.69 0.03
CA LYS A 379 -7.65 -23.76 1.01
C LYS A 379 -8.40 -23.36 2.30
N PRO A 380 -8.98 -24.33 3.03
CA PRO A 380 -9.56 -24.06 4.33
C PRO A 380 -8.50 -23.48 5.29
N ASP A 381 -8.87 -22.42 6.00
CA ASP A 381 -8.10 -21.81 7.08
C ASP A 381 -8.51 -22.45 8.42
N PRO A 382 -7.56 -22.81 9.31
CA PRO A 382 -7.87 -23.46 10.58
C PRO A 382 -8.67 -22.57 11.55
N VAL A 383 -8.66 -21.24 11.38
CA VAL A 383 -9.32 -20.28 12.27
C VAL A 383 -10.63 -19.75 11.68
N HIS A 384 -10.63 -19.48 10.37
CA HIS A 384 -11.73 -18.82 9.66
C HIS A 384 -12.47 -19.77 8.69
N PHE A 385 -12.13 -21.06 8.73
CA PHE A 385 -12.75 -22.12 7.94
C PHE A 385 -12.66 -21.84 6.44
N GLU A 386 -13.77 -21.46 5.82
CA GLU A 386 -13.84 -21.20 4.38
C GLU A 386 -13.39 -19.80 3.96
N GLU A 387 -13.11 -18.89 4.90
CA GLU A 387 -12.77 -17.49 4.61
C GLU A 387 -11.30 -17.18 4.92
N ILE A 388 -10.65 -16.34 4.11
CA ILE A 388 -9.27 -15.89 4.38
C ILE A 388 -9.28 -14.59 5.20
N GLN A 389 -10.21 -13.68 4.88
CA GLN A 389 -10.32 -12.36 5.51
C GLN A 389 -9.04 -11.50 5.44
N PHE A 390 -8.20 -11.69 4.43
CA PHE A 390 -6.93 -10.98 4.23
C PHE A 390 -7.07 -9.47 4.21
N PHE A 391 -8.05 -8.91 3.51
CA PHE A 391 -8.18 -7.45 3.40
C PHE A 391 -8.65 -6.75 4.68
N LEU A 392 -8.99 -7.51 5.73
CA LEU A 392 -9.27 -6.99 7.06
C LEU A 392 -7.96 -6.68 7.81
N THR A 393 -7.98 -5.65 8.65
CA THR A 393 -6.76 -5.06 9.25
C THR A 393 -5.85 -6.06 9.95
N LYS A 394 -6.40 -7.07 10.65
CA LYS A 394 -5.60 -8.06 11.38
C LYS A 394 -4.77 -8.94 10.43
N ASN A 395 -5.41 -9.58 9.44
CA ASN A 395 -4.73 -10.52 8.55
C ASN A 395 -3.92 -9.80 7.45
N TYR A 396 -4.29 -8.57 7.11
CA TYR A 396 -3.60 -7.76 6.10
C TYR A 396 -2.13 -7.48 6.45
N GLN A 397 -1.80 -7.44 7.75
CA GLN A 397 -0.45 -7.22 8.25
C GLN A 397 0.47 -8.42 8.05
N ASN A 398 -0.07 -9.62 7.78
CA ASN A 398 0.72 -10.83 7.56
C ASN A 398 1.43 -10.84 6.20
N GLY A 399 1.10 -9.88 5.31
CA GLY A 399 1.79 -9.71 4.03
C GLY A 399 1.23 -10.54 2.88
N LEU A 400 1.80 -10.29 1.70
CA LEU A 400 1.34 -10.91 0.45
C LEU A 400 1.59 -12.43 0.41
N ASP A 401 2.72 -12.89 0.93
CA ASP A 401 3.08 -14.32 0.94
C ASP A 401 2.05 -15.14 1.72
N TRP A 402 1.66 -14.63 2.90
CA TRP A 402 0.61 -15.22 3.71
C TRP A 402 -0.70 -15.35 2.92
N TYR A 403 -1.09 -14.34 2.14
CA TYR A 403 -2.28 -14.42 1.30
C TYR A 403 -2.15 -15.46 0.19
N GLN A 404 -1.03 -15.46 -0.54
CA GLN A 404 -0.79 -16.37 -1.65
C GLN A 404 -0.74 -17.85 -1.23
N ASP A 405 -0.31 -18.14 0.00
CA ASP A 405 -0.21 -19.50 0.53
C ASP A 405 -1.57 -20.19 0.74
N HIS A 406 -2.65 -19.40 0.84
CA HIS A 406 -4.02 -19.91 0.90
C HIS A 406 -4.50 -20.46 -0.44
N PHE A 407 -3.82 -20.17 -1.55
CA PHE A 407 -4.25 -20.64 -2.87
C PHE A 407 -3.47 -21.90 -3.29
N PRO A 408 -4.16 -22.91 -3.85
CA PRO A 408 -3.47 -24.03 -4.49
C PRO A 408 -2.73 -23.53 -5.74
N LYS A 409 -1.68 -24.25 -6.15
CA LYS A 409 -1.07 -24.01 -7.46
C LYS A 409 -2.00 -24.58 -8.53
N PRO A 410 -2.47 -23.79 -9.52
CA PRO A 410 -3.26 -24.32 -10.62
C PRO A 410 -2.50 -25.44 -11.36
N SER A 411 -3.16 -26.56 -11.61
CA SER A 411 -2.62 -27.66 -12.43
C SER A 411 -2.83 -27.42 -13.93
N HIS A 412 -3.80 -26.58 -14.29
CA HIS A 412 -4.07 -26.17 -15.67
C HIS A 412 -4.07 -24.63 -15.79
N PRO A 413 -3.48 -24.04 -16.86
CA PRO A 413 -3.45 -22.59 -17.07
C PRO A 413 -4.81 -21.86 -17.13
N ARG A 414 -5.92 -22.60 -17.35
CA ARG A 414 -7.28 -22.05 -17.46
C ARG A 414 -8.03 -22.13 -16.13
N GLN A 415 -7.43 -22.73 -15.10
CA GLN A 415 -8.05 -22.79 -13.77
C GLN A 415 -8.08 -21.40 -13.16
N ILE A 416 -9.24 -21.04 -12.65
CA ILE A 416 -9.51 -19.73 -12.05
C ILE A 416 -9.51 -19.89 -10.55
N LEU A 417 -8.66 -19.13 -9.87
CA LEU A 417 -8.64 -19.07 -8.42
C LEU A 417 -9.70 -18.09 -7.92
N PHE A 418 -10.32 -18.42 -6.78
CA PHE A 418 -11.26 -17.53 -6.12
C PHE A 418 -11.25 -17.69 -4.61
N GLU A 419 -11.70 -16.65 -3.90
CA GLU A 419 -11.96 -16.74 -2.47
C GLU A 419 -13.35 -16.19 -2.12
N LYS A 420 -13.78 -16.48 -0.88
CA LYS A 420 -15.01 -15.94 -0.32
C LYS A 420 -14.72 -15.43 1.09
N SER A 421 -15.07 -14.18 1.37
CA SER A 421 -14.91 -13.57 2.68
C SER A 421 -16.05 -12.57 2.89
N ALA A 422 -17.08 -12.96 3.64
CA ALA A 422 -18.35 -12.21 3.67
C ALA A 422 -18.28 -10.89 4.46
N ASN A 423 -17.22 -10.68 5.22
CA ASN A 423 -16.92 -9.46 5.97
C ASN A 423 -16.26 -8.37 5.11
N TYR A 424 -16.02 -8.62 3.82
CA TYR A 424 -15.41 -7.64 2.94
C TYR A 424 -16.39 -6.56 2.50
N PHE A 425 -17.64 -6.93 2.25
CA PHE A 425 -18.65 -6.04 1.66
C PHE A 425 -18.85 -4.75 2.46
N ASP A 426 -19.01 -4.86 3.77
CA ASP A 426 -19.32 -3.74 4.66
C ASP A 426 -18.08 -3.06 5.27
N ASN A 427 -16.88 -3.63 5.07
CA ASN A 427 -15.63 -3.06 5.54
C ASN A 427 -15.18 -1.85 4.69
N GLU A 428 -14.80 -0.77 5.36
CA GLU A 428 -14.45 0.49 4.69
C GLU A 428 -13.11 0.46 3.93
N LEU A 429 -12.13 -0.31 4.41
CA LEU A 429 -10.79 -0.35 3.84
C LEU A 429 -10.62 -1.41 2.74
N THR A 430 -11.47 -2.44 2.76
CA THR A 430 -11.34 -3.58 1.85
C THR A 430 -11.34 -3.19 0.37
N PRO A 431 -12.28 -2.37 -0.15
CA PRO A 431 -12.29 -2.02 -1.59
C PRO A 431 -10.98 -1.39 -2.04
N LYS A 432 -10.44 -0.45 -1.25
CA LYS A 432 -9.17 0.23 -1.52
C LYS A 432 -7.98 -0.72 -1.51
N ARG A 433 -7.89 -1.60 -0.48
CA ARG A 433 -6.80 -2.58 -0.35
C ARG A 433 -6.85 -3.62 -1.45
N MET A 434 -8.06 -4.07 -1.79
CA MET A 434 -8.28 -5.03 -2.87
C MET A 434 -7.94 -4.44 -4.21
N TYR A 435 -8.33 -3.19 -4.51
CA TYR A 435 -7.97 -2.52 -5.75
C TYR A 435 -6.45 -2.30 -5.89
N ALA A 436 -5.76 -2.01 -4.78
CA ALA A 436 -4.31 -1.85 -4.80
C ALA A 436 -3.59 -3.15 -5.22
N LEU A 437 -4.06 -4.31 -4.74
CA LEU A 437 -3.48 -5.62 -5.01
C LEU A 437 -4.02 -6.28 -6.28
N LEU A 438 -5.31 -6.15 -6.56
CA LEU A 438 -6.05 -6.88 -7.59
C LEU A 438 -6.95 -5.92 -8.39
N PRO A 439 -6.39 -4.97 -9.16
CA PRO A 439 -7.20 -3.96 -9.84
C PRO A 439 -8.18 -4.55 -10.87
N GLN A 440 -7.87 -5.74 -11.43
CA GLN A 440 -8.67 -6.42 -12.46
C GLN A 440 -9.58 -7.53 -11.90
N VAL A 441 -9.67 -7.69 -10.58
CA VAL A 441 -10.48 -8.75 -9.97
C VAL A 441 -11.97 -8.52 -10.24
N LYS A 442 -12.70 -9.61 -10.43
CA LYS A 442 -14.17 -9.59 -10.51
C LYS A 442 -14.77 -9.74 -9.10
N ILE A 443 -15.75 -8.93 -8.77
CA ILE A 443 -16.39 -8.87 -7.46
C ILE A 443 -17.78 -9.50 -7.54
N VAL A 444 -18.08 -10.43 -6.64
CA VAL A 444 -19.39 -11.07 -6.54
C VAL A 444 -20.04 -10.68 -5.22
N ILE A 445 -21.23 -10.09 -5.28
CA ILE A 445 -22.01 -9.60 -4.13
C ILE A 445 -23.37 -10.25 -4.15
N LEU A 446 -23.83 -10.80 -3.02
CA LEU A 446 -25.16 -11.40 -2.91
C LEU A 446 -26.06 -10.49 -2.07
N LEU A 447 -27.26 -10.18 -2.53
CA LEU A 447 -28.20 -9.32 -1.82
C LEU A 447 -29.50 -10.09 -1.51
N CYS A 448 -29.99 -9.98 -0.28
CA CYS A 448 -31.30 -10.47 0.14
C CYS A 448 -32.06 -9.36 0.87
N GLU A 449 -33.33 -9.58 1.22
CA GLU A 449 -34.09 -8.61 2.04
C GLU A 449 -33.29 -8.25 3.32
N PRO A 450 -32.99 -6.96 3.57
CA PRO A 450 -32.08 -6.57 4.65
C PRO A 450 -32.63 -6.91 6.05
N ALA A 451 -33.96 -6.94 6.21
CA ALA A 451 -34.61 -7.40 7.43
C ALA A 451 -34.40 -8.92 7.67
N LYS A 452 -34.58 -9.75 6.63
CA LYS A 452 -34.28 -11.19 6.64
C LYS A 452 -32.81 -11.45 6.96
N ARG A 453 -31.89 -10.66 6.38
CA ARG A 453 -30.45 -10.72 6.68
C ARG A 453 -30.16 -10.44 8.16
N ALA A 454 -30.69 -9.34 8.70
CA ALA A 454 -30.48 -8.93 10.09
C ALA A 454 -30.99 -10.00 11.08
N TYR A 455 -32.16 -10.57 10.80
CA TYR A 455 -32.73 -11.63 11.64
C TYR A 455 -31.94 -12.94 11.56
N SER A 456 -31.49 -13.31 10.36
CA SER A 456 -30.58 -14.45 10.17
C SER A 456 -29.25 -14.26 10.91
N TRP A 457 -28.76 -13.02 11.02
CA TRP A 457 -27.59 -12.70 11.82
C TRP A 457 -27.86 -12.85 13.33
N TYR A 458 -28.98 -12.35 13.84
CA TYR A 458 -29.39 -12.54 15.23
C TYR A 458 -29.48 -14.03 15.61
N HIS A 459 -30.14 -14.86 14.78
CA HIS A 459 -30.19 -16.30 15.00
C HIS A 459 -28.82 -16.98 14.89
N ASN A 460 -27.91 -16.42 14.10
CA ASN A 460 -26.53 -16.88 14.07
C ASN A 460 -25.81 -16.59 15.39
N MET A 461 -26.07 -15.45 16.02
CA MET A 461 -25.51 -15.10 17.32
C MET A 461 -26.05 -16.00 18.43
N LEU A 462 -27.36 -16.25 18.45
CA LEU A 462 -27.99 -17.22 19.36
C LEU A 462 -27.33 -18.60 19.26
N PHE A 463 -27.13 -19.10 18.04
CA PHE A 463 -26.50 -20.41 17.83
C PHE A 463 -25.07 -20.50 18.38
N HIS A 464 -24.34 -19.38 18.40
CA HIS A 464 -22.99 -19.32 18.96
C HIS A 464 -22.97 -18.84 20.42
N ASN A 465 -24.13 -18.88 21.10
CA ASN A 465 -24.29 -18.49 22.50
C ASN A 465 -23.77 -17.07 22.80
N ASP A 466 -23.97 -16.12 21.87
CA ASP A 466 -23.62 -14.72 22.11
C ASP A 466 -24.44 -14.17 23.28
N THR A 467 -23.74 -13.65 24.28
CA THR A 467 -24.34 -13.17 25.54
C THR A 467 -25.44 -12.13 25.36
N VAL A 468 -25.33 -11.25 24.36
CA VAL A 468 -26.33 -10.20 24.12
C VAL A 468 -27.55 -10.79 23.45
N ALA A 469 -27.35 -11.65 22.43
CA ALA A 469 -28.46 -12.30 21.77
C ALA A 469 -29.26 -13.23 22.71
N MET A 470 -28.60 -13.84 23.70
CA MET A 470 -29.25 -14.68 24.71
C MET A 470 -30.06 -13.88 25.74
N ASN A 471 -29.68 -12.63 26.01
CA ASN A 471 -30.28 -11.82 27.07
C ASN A 471 -31.33 -10.81 26.56
N TYR A 472 -31.34 -10.53 25.26
CA TYR A 472 -32.22 -9.55 24.64
C TYR A 472 -32.92 -10.16 23.43
N THR A 473 -34.20 -9.84 23.29
CA THR A 473 -34.98 -10.18 22.10
C THR A 473 -34.44 -9.46 20.86
N PHE A 474 -34.78 -9.98 19.68
CA PHE A 474 -34.40 -9.34 18.42
C PHE A 474 -34.88 -7.88 18.34
N PHE A 475 -36.13 -7.61 18.74
CA PHE A 475 -36.68 -6.26 18.74
C PHE A 475 -35.91 -5.31 19.65
N GLU A 476 -35.61 -5.71 20.89
CA GLU A 476 -34.85 -4.91 21.85
C GLU A 476 -33.45 -4.57 21.31
N ILE A 477 -32.82 -5.50 20.59
CA ILE A 477 -31.53 -5.25 19.95
C ILE A 477 -31.65 -4.22 18.84
N VAL A 478 -32.56 -4.43 17.87
CA VAL A 478 -32.62 -3.58 16.66
C VAL A 478 -33.18 -2.19 16.94
N SER A 479 -34.06 -2.06 17.94
CA SER A 479 -34.68 -0.80 18.35
C SER A 479 -33.89 -0.04 19.43
N ALA A 480 -32.79 -0.61 19.94
CA ALA A 480 -31.98 0.02 20.98
C ALA A 480 -31.55 1.45 20.54
N PRO A 481 -31.77 2.50 21.36
CA PRO A 481 -31.38 3.87 21.02
C PRO A 481 -29.86 4.08 21.10
N ASP A 482 -29.37 5.20 20.54
CA ASP A 482 -27.94 5.56 20.57
C ASP A 482 -27.41 5.89 21.98
N SER A 483 -28.31 6.17 22.92
CA SER A 483 -28.02 6.30 24.35
C SER A 483 -27.77 4.97 25.06
N SER A 484 -28.07 3.83 24.41
CA SER A 484 -27.89 2.49 25.00
C SER A 484 -26.41 2.18 25.33
N PRO A 485 -26.16 1.21 26.23
CA PRO A 485 -24.82 0.71 26.52
C PRO A 485 -24.07 0.25 25.27
N LYS A 486 -22.74 0.42 25.27
CA LYS A 486 -21.87 0.13 24.11
C LYS A 486 -22.04 -1.30 23.58
N PHE A 487 -22.09 -2.30 24.45
CA PHE A 487 -22.23 -3.71 24.04
C PHE A 487 -23.50 -3.96 23.20
N LEU A 488 -24.62 -3.32 23.57
CA LEU A 488 -25.90 -3.46 22.87
C LEU A 488 -25.87 -2.70 21.54
N LYS A 489 -25.30 -1.50 21.53
CA LYS A 489 -25.12 -0.70 20.30
C LYS A 489 -24.23 -1.40 19.28
N ASP A 490 -23.15 -2.03 19.72
CA ASP A 490 -22.23 -2.76 18.85
C ASP A 490 -22.95 -3.95 18.19
N VAL A 491 -23.79 -4.66 18.94
CA VAL A 491 -24.61 -5.76 18.41
C VAL A 491 -25.70 -5.27 17.46
N ARG A 492 -26.46 -4.23 17.84
CA ARG A 492 -27.44 -3.57 16.97
C ARG A 492 -26.81 -3.17 15.65
N ASN A 493 -25.65 -2.51 15.71
CA ASN A 493 -24.93 -2.05 14.52
C ASN A 493 -24.47 -3.21 13.63
N ARG A 494 -24.01 -4.33 14.20
CA ARG A 494 -23.67 -5.55 13.43
C ARG A 494 -24.91 -6.18 12.76
N CYS A 495 -26.08 -6.08 13.39
CA CYS A 495 -27.34 -6.51 12.79
C CYS A 495 -27.75 -5.60 11.63
N LEU A 496 -27.77 -4.28 11.85
CA LEU A 496 -28.39 -3.32 10.95
C LEU A 496 -27.47 -2.80 9.84
N ARG A 497 -26.25 -2.35 10.19
CA ARG A 497 -25.39 -1.61 9.24
C ARG A 497 -25.05 -2.40 7.98
N PRO A 498 -24.71 -3.70 8.02
CA PRO A 498 -24.36 -4.41 6.79
C PRO A 498 -25.55 -4.63 5.84
N GLY A 499 -26.78 -4.29 6.26
CA GLY A 499 -27.97 -4.22 5.40
C GLY A 499 -28.12 -2.89 4.65
N MET A 500 -27.28 -1.88 4.90
CA MET A 500 -27.26 -0.59 4.20
C MET A 500 -26.57 -0.72 2.83
N TYR A 501 -27.13 -1.54 1.94
CA TYR A 501 -26.46 -1.99 0.72
C TYR A 501 -25.98 -0.86 -0.20
N ALA A 502 -26.78 0.19 -0.36
CA ALA A 502 -26.40 1.34 -1.19
C ALA A 502 -25.09 1.99 -0.71
N VAL A 503 -24.93 2.19 0.61
CA VAL A 503 -23.73 2.81 1.20
C VAL A 503 -22.49 1.99 0.89
N HIS A 504 -22.59 0.67 1.07
CA HIS A 504 -21.47 -0.24 0.85
C HIS A 504 -21.14 -0.38 -0.63
N LEU A 505 -22.15 -0.62 -1.48
CA LEU A 505 -21.98 -0.74 -2.92
C LEU A 505 -21.38 0.53 -3.54
N SER A 506 -21.79 1.71 -3.10
CA SER A 506 -21.17 2.97 -3.54
C SER A 506 -19.66 3.03 -3.24
N ARG A 507 -19.19 2.46 -2.11
CA ARG A 507 -17.74 2.40 -1.83
C ARG A 507 -17.01 1.45 -2.77
N TRP A 508 -17.61 0.31 -3.11
CA TRP A 508 -17.04 -0.60 -4.10
C TRP A 508 -16.93 0.05 -5.47
N LEU A 509 -17.98 0.77 -5.89
CA LEU A 509 -18.03 1.51 -7.16
C LEU A 509 -17.04 2.70 -7.25
N GLN A 510 -16.46 3.17 -6.13
CA GLN A 510 -15.38 4.16 -6.16
C GLN A 510 -14.06 3.59 -6.70
N TYR A 511 -13.88 2.27 -6.62
CA TYR A 511 -12.63 1.60 -6.99
C TYR A 511 -12.81 0.67 -8.19
N PHE A 512 -13.93 -0.02 -8.27
CA PHE A 512 -14.20 -0.99 -9.32
C PHE A 512 -15.31 -0.48 -10.26
N PRO A 513 -15.09 -0.53 -11.58
CA PRO A 513 -16.14 -0.24 -12.53
C PRO A 513 -17.27 -1.27 -12.40
N LYS A 514 -18.49 -0.88 -12.77
CA LYS A 514 -19.67 -1.74 -12.59
C LYS A 514 -19.57 -3.08 -13.34
N GLU A 515 -18.83 -3.11 -14.45
CA GLU A 515 -18.56 -4.29 -15.26
C GLU A 515 -17.72 -5.34 -14.52
N GLN A 516 -16.99 -4.94 -13.48
CA GLN A 516 -16.26 -5.84 -12.59
C GLN A 516 -17.11 -6.30 -11.39
N ILE A 517 -18.39 -5.94 -11.29
CA ILE A 517 -19.25 -6.28 -10.14
C ILE A 517 -20.49 -7.05 -10.61
N LEU A 518 -20.62 -8.30 -10.14
CA LEU A 518 -21.84 -9.09 -10.29
C LEU A 518 -22.66 -9.03 -8.99
N LEU A 519 -23.89 -8.52 -9.10
CA LEU A 519 -24.87 -8.58 -8.02
C LEU A 519 -25.80 -9.77 -8.24
N ILE A 520 -25.88 -10.64 -7.24
CA ILE A 520 -26.71 -11.85 -7.20
C ILE A 520 -27.88 -11.61 -6.26
N ASP A 521 -29.09 -11.89 -6.73
CA ASP A 521 -30.25 -12.01 -5.85
C ASP A 521 -30.20 -13.35 -5.10
N SER A 522 -30.08 -13.28 -3.78
CA SER A 522 -30.06 -14.48 -2.93
C SER A 522 -31.33 -15.31 -3.02
N ASP A 523 -32.50 -14.69 -3.23
CA ASP A 523 -33.74 -15.45 -3.36
C ASP A 523 -33.76 -16.22 -4.70
N ARG A 524 -33.10 -15.72 -5.76
CA ARG A 524 -32.86 -16.52 -6.97
C ARG A 524 -31.87 -17.65 -6.72
N LEU A 525 -30.83 -17.45 -5.92
CA LEU A 525 -29.89 -18.53 -5.56
C LEU A 525 -30.59 -19.65 -4.79
N ASP A 526 -31.54 -19.32 -3.92
CA ASP A 526 -32.30 -20.30 -3.14
C ASP A 526 -33.29 -21.11 -4.01
N ASN A 527 -33.90 -20.47 -5.03
CA ASN A 527 -34.99 -21.07 -5.83
C ASN A 527 -34.56 -21.60 -7.21
N ASP A 528 -33.57 -21.00 -7.85
CA ASP A 528 -33.02 -21.38 -9.15
C ASP A 528 -31.50 -21.15 -9.20
N PRO A 529 -30.73 -21.93 -8.42
CA PRO A 529 -29.27 -21.79 -8.37
C PRO A 529 -28.59 -22.09 -9.70
N ALA A 530 -29.19 -22.92 -10.57
CA ALA A 530 -28.58 -23.31 -11.83
C ALA A 530 -28.40 -22.10 -12.78
N THR A 531 -29.43 -21.26 -12.90
CA THR A 531 -29.34 -20.03 -13.70
C THR A 531 -28.35 -19.04 -13.09
N VAL A 532 -28.37 -18.84 -11.76
CA VAL A 532 -27.41 -17.96 -11.08
C VAL A 532 -25.96 -18.39 -11.31
N LEU A 533 -25.70 -19.70 -11.25
CA LEU A 533 -24.37 -20.25 -11.48
C LEU A 533 -23.96 -20.17 -12.95
N ARG A 534 -24.88 -20.29 -13.90
CA ARG A 534 -24.62 -20.02 -15.32
C ARG A 534 -24.20 -18.56 -15.53
N ASP A 535 -24.95 -17.61 -14.97
CA ASP A 535 -24.65 -16.18 -15.07
C ASP A 535 -23.27 -15.86 -14.46
N LEU A 536 -22.95 -16.45 -13.31
CA LEU A 536 -21.64 -16.29 -12.68
C LEU A 536 -20.51 -16.89 -13.53
N GLN A 537 -20.69 -18.10 -14.09
CA GLN A 537 -19.69 -18.73 -14.96
C GLN A 537 -19.36 -17.84 -16.17
N MET A 538 -20.40 -17.29 -16.82
CA MET A 538 -20.23 -16.32 -17.91
C MET A 538 -19.53 -15.05 -17.42
N PHE A 539 -19.95 -14.51 -16.27
CA PHE A 539 -19.33 -13.32 -15.70
C PHE A 539 -17.85 -13.50 -15.40
N VAL A 540 -17.39 -14.68 -14.96
CA VAL A 540 -15.97 -14.93 -14.65
C VAL A 540 -15.17 -15.50 -15.83
N ASP A 541 -15.81 -15.67 -16.99
CA ASP A 541 -15.22 -16.26 -18.20
C ASP A 541 -14.59 -17.65 -17.97
N VAL A 542 -15.26 -18.52 -17.19
CA VAL A 542 -14.78 -19.90 -16.99
C VAL A 542 -15.23 -20.81 -18.13
N GLU A 543 -14.30 -21.62 -18.62
CA GLU A 543 -14.57 -22.64 -19.65
C GLU A 543 -14.13 -24.04 -19.18
N PRO A 544 -14.90 -25.10 -19.46
CA PRO A 544 -16.24 -25.07 -20.08
C PRO A 544 -17.30 -24.55 -19.09
N VAL A 545 -18.40 -24.01 -19.61
CA VAL A 545 -19.60 -23.74 -18.79
C VAL A 545 -20.31 -25.06 -18.52
N ILE A 546 -20.53 -25.40 -17.25
CA ILE A 546 -21.26 -26.60 -16.84
C ILE A 546 -22.73 -26.27 -16.53
N ASP A 547 -23.60 -27.23 -16.82
CA ASP A 547 -25.01 -27.16 -16.47
C ASP A 547 -25.24 -27.65 -15.04
N TYR A 548 -25.39 -26.70 -14.12
CA TYR A 548 -25.61 -26.99 -12.71
C TYR A 548 -26.95 -27.69 -12.41
N SER A 549 -27.93 -27.67 -13.33
CA SER A 549 -29.19 -28.42 -13.16
C SER A 549 -28.96 -29.94 -13.15
N THR A 550 -27.86 -30.39 -13.76
CA THR A 550 -27.48 -31.80 -13.81
C THR A 550 -26.83 -32.29 -12.51
N ILE A 551 -26.24 -31.39 -11.72
CA ILE A 551 -25.46 -31.72 -10.50
C ILE A 551 -26.08 -31.20 -9.20
N LEU A 552 -27.09 -30.33 -9.28
CA LEU A 552 -27.89 -29.88 -8.14
C LEU A 552 -29.23 -30.60 -8.09
N GLU A 553 -29.74 -30.80 -6.88
CA GLU A 553 -31.08 -31.32 -6.62
C GLU A 553 -31.72 -30.60 -5.43
N PHE A 554 -33.03 -30.42 -5.46
CA PHE A 554 -33.76 -29.83 -4.34
C PHE A 554 -34.05 -30.90 -3.28
N ASN A 555 -33.54 -30.71 -2.06
CA ASN A 555 -33.82 -31.62 -0.95
C ASN A 555 -34.99 -31.08 -0.13
N VAL A 556 -36.12 -31.81 -0.12
CA VAL A 556 -37.38 -31.39 0.53
C VAL A 556 -37.21 -31.23 2.05
N ASP A 557 -36.49 -32.14 2.70
CA ASP A 557 -36.31 -32.11 4.16
C ASP A 557 -35.47 -30.90 4.60
N LYS A 558 -34.40 -30.63 3.85
CA LYS A 558 -33.53 -29.48 4.04
C LYS A 558 -34.24 -28.18 3.66
N GLY A 559 -35.08 -28.21 2.63
CA GLY A 559 -35.74 -27.05 2.04
C GLY A 559 -34.83 -26.19 1.15
N TYR A 560 -33.71 -26.76 0.66
CA TYR A 560 -32.70 -26.06 -0.14
C TYR A 560 -32.09 -27.00 -1.18
N PHE A 561 -31.46 -26.43 -2.21
CA PHE A 561 -30.67 -27.17 -3.18
C PHE A 561 -29.37 -27.71 -2.58
N CYS A 562 -29.01 -28.92 -3.00
CA CYS A 562 -27.85 -29.68 -2.56
C CYS A 562 -27.09 -30.24 -3.77
N LEU A 563 -25.83 -30.59 -3.59
CA LEU A 563 -25.05 -31.29 -4.63
C LEU A 563 -25.44 -32.77 -4.60
N LYS A 564 -25.73 -33.37 -5.77
CA LYS A 564 -26.13 -34.79 -5.87
C LYS A 564 -25.08 -35.73 -5.30
N GLU A 565 -23.79 -35.49 -5.58
CA GLU A 565 -22.71 -36.38 -5.15
C GLU A 565 -22.24 -36.17 -3.70
N SER A 566 -22.30 -34.92 -3.21
CA SER A 566 -21.70 -34.57 -1.91
C SER A 566 -22.69 -34.07 -0.86
N GLY A 567 -23.98 -34.13 -1.18
CA GLY A 567 -25.08 -33.82 -0.29
C GLY A 567 -25.26 -32.34 0.04
N CYS A 568 -26.07 -32.09 1.06
CA CYS A 568 -26.44 -30.76 1.51
C CYS A 568 -25.38 -30.10 2.39
N LEU A 569 -25.45 -28.77 2.50
CA LEU A 569 -24.67 -28.03 3.50
C LEU A 569 -25.02 -28.49 4.92
N SER A 570 -24.04 -28.35 5.83
CA SER A 570 -24.17 -28.71 7.24
C SER A 570 -25.39 -28.10 7.91
N SER A 571 -25.81 -28.69 9.04
CA SER A 571 -26.95 -28.23 9.85
C SER A 571 -26.85 -26.75 10.27
N ASN A 572 -25.64 -26.20 10.32
CA ASN A 572 -25.38 -24.79 10.63
C ASN A 572 -25.83 -23.81 9.54
N LYS A 573 -26.14 -24.29 8.33
CA LYS A 573 -26.58 -23.49 7.17
C LYS A 573 -28.02 -23.86 6.82
N GLY A 574 -28.87 -22.85 6.55
CA GLY A 574 -30.31 -23.04 6.32
C GLY A 574 -31.08 -23.44 7.59
N ARG A 575 -30.78 -22.79 8.73
CA ARG A 575 -31.42 -23.07 10.02
C ARG A 575 -32.92 -22.74 9.95
N LYS A 576 -33.76 -23.64 10.45
CA LYS A 576 -35.19 -23.39 10.66
C LYS A 576 -35.36 -22.69 12.01
N TYR A 577 -35.88 -21.46 12.00
CA TYR A 577 -36.22 -20.68 13.19
C TYR A 577 -37.59 -20.03 13.02
N ALA A 578 -38.20 -19.63 14.14
CA ALA A 578 -39.52 -18.99 14.13
C ALA A 578 -39.54 -17.76 13.20
N PRO A 579 -40.64 -17.51 12.48
CA PRO A 579 -40.80 -16.28 11.71
C PRO A 579 -40.55 -15.03 12.56
N MET A 580 -40.00 -13.98 11.95
CA MET A 580 -39.82 -12.68 12.60
C MET A 580 -41.19 -12.13 13.02
N ASP A 581 -41.28 -11.63 14.25
CA ASP A 581 -42.52 -11.06 14.76
C ASP A 581 -42.93 -9.78 13.98
N PRO A 582 -44.24 -9.46 13.91
CA PRO A 582 -44.72 -8.34 13.12
C PRO A 582 -44.17 -6.97 13.53
N VAL A 583 -43.84 -6.78 14.83
CA VAL A 583 -43.36 -5.51 15.37
C VAL A 583 -41.92 -5.26 14.89
N SER A 584 -41.04 -6.25 15.02
CA SER A 584 -39.69 -6.21 14.46
C SER A 584 -39.70 -6.00 12.95
N ARG A 585 -40.62 -6.67 12.23
CA ARG A 585 -40.74 -6.50 10.77
C ARG A 585 -41.12 -5.07 10.40
N SER A 586 -42.16 -4.52 11.02
CA SER A 586 -42.62 -3.15 10.76
C SER A 586 -41.53 -2.11 11.06
N PHE A 587 -40.81 -2.28 12.17
CA PHE A 587 -39.67 -1.43 12.51
C PHE A 587 -38.56 -1.48 11.45
N LEU A 588 -38.16 -2.68 11.01
CA LEU A 588 -37.09 -2.83 10.02
C LEU A 588 -37.51 -2.36 8.62
N THR A 589 -38.77 -2.55 8.23
CA THR A 589 -39.32 -1.97 7.00
C THR A 589 -39.19 -0.45 7.01
N SER A 590 -39.54 0.18 8.13
CA SER A 590 -39.41 1.64 8.29
C SER A 590 -37.94 2.07 8.29
N TYR A 591 -37.08 1.36 9.03
CA TYR A 591 -35.65 1.65 9.14
C TYR A 591 -34.91 1.58 7.80
N TYR A 592 -35.20 0.56 6.98
CA TYR A 592 -34.52 0.36 5.69
C TYR A 592 -35.18 1.08 4.52
N ARG A 593 -36.31 1.78 4.71
CA ARG A 593 -37.06 2.42 3.61
C ARG A 593 -36.16 3.32 2.75
N ASP A 594 -35.51 4.30 3.36
CA ASP A 594 -34.62 5.22 2.63
C ASP A 594 -33.38 4.51 2.08
N HIS A 595 -32.85 3.51 2.79
CA HIS A 595 -31.71 2.72 2.31
C HIS A 595 -32.06 1.90 1.07
N ASN A 596 -33.27 1.33 1.00
CA ASN A 596 -33.77 0.57 -0.13
C ASN A 596 -34.11 1.49 -1.32
N LEU A 597 -34.67 2.68 -1.06
CA LEU A 597 -34.88 3.68 -2.11
C LEU A 597 -33.55 4.13 -2.72
N ASN A 598 -32.56 4.44 -1.88
CA ASN A 598 -31.21 4.77 -2.33
C ASN A 598 -30.56 3.62 -3.12
N LEU A 599 -30.83 2.37 -2.74
CA LEU A 599 -30.37 1.21 -3.50
C LEU A 599 -31.04 1.14 -4.88
N LYS A 600 -32.37 1.33 -4.97
CA LYS A 600 -33.08 1.40 -6.27
C LYS A 600 -32.48 2.46 -7.17
N THR A 601 -32.26 3.67 -6.66
CA THR A 601 -31.62 4.76 -7.41
C THR A 601 -30.22 4.37 -7.88
N LEU A 602 -29.39 3.79 -7.00
CA LEU A 602 -28.04 3.37 -7.35
C LEU A 602 -28.03 2.27 -8.43
N LEU A 603 -28.90 1.26 -8.30
CA LEU A 603 -29.01 0.16 -9.26
C LEU A 603 -29.48 0.66 -10.64
N ASN A 604 -30.45 1.57 -10.68
CA ASN A 604 -30.86 2.26 -11.91
C ASN A 604 -29.70 2.99 -12.57
N ASN A 605 -28.93 3.76 -11.80
CA ASN A 605 -27.80 4.53 -12.31
C ASN A 605 -26.70 3.65 -12.94
N ILE A 606 -26.47 2.46 -12.40
CA ILE A 606 -25.51 1.51 -12.97
C ILE A 606 -26.14 0.60 -14.03
N GLY A 607 -27.46 0.65 -14.22
CA GLY A 607 -28.19 -0.17 -15.20
C GLY A 607 -28.31 -1.64 -14.81
N HIS A 608 -28.42 -1.93 -13.50
CA HIS A 608 -28.58 -3.29 -12.98
C HIS A 608 -30.05 -3.55 -12.59
N PRO A 609 -30.64 -4.71 -12.96
CA PRO A 609 -32.02 -5.04 -12.62
C PRO A 609 -32.20 -5.23 -11.11
N PHE A 610 -33.38 -4.86 -10.60
CA PHE A 610 -33.63 -4.98 -9.17
C PHE A 610 -33.72 -6.44 -8.73
N PRO A 611 -33.18 -6.78 -7.54
CA PRO A 611 -33.49 -8.05 -6.90
C PRO A 611 -34.99 -8.20 -6.68
N THR A 612 -35.51 -9.43 -6.77
CA THR A 612 -36.94 -9.73 -6.66
C THR A 612 -37.55 -9.26 -5.33
N TRP A 613 -36.78 -9.27 -4.25
CA TRP A 613 -37.22 -8.75 -2.95
C TRP A 613 -37.35 -7.22 -2.93
N LEU A 614 -36.57 -6.50 -3.75
CA LEU A 614 -36.56 -5.04 -3.80
C LEU A 614 -37.68 -4.50 -4.70
N GLU A 615 -38.05 -5.24 -5.75
CA GLU A 615 -39.21 -4.94 -6.61
C GLU A 615 -40.52 -4.98 -5.81
N LYS A 616 -40.64 -5.93 -4.88
CA LYS A 616 -41.81 -6.12 -4.01
C LYS A 616 -41.96 -5.04 -2.94
N ILE A 617 -40.94 -4.23 -2.70
CA ILE A 617 -41.01 -3.12 -1.75
C ILE A 617 -41.67 -1.95 -2.45
N GLU A 618 -42.96 -1.76 -2.17
CA GLU A 618 -43.78 -0.67 -2.70
C GLU A 618 -43.16 0.71 -2.39
N GLU A 619 -43.28 1.64 -3.34
CA GLU A 619 -42.97 3.06 -3.15
C GLU A 619 -44.14 3.75 -2.45
N SER A 620 -44.48 3.32 -1.24
CA SER A 620 -45.46 4.05 -0.37
C SER A 620 -44.99 5.46 0.26
#